data_AF-A0AAN8G490-F1
#
_entry.id   AF-A0AAN8G490-F1
#
_cell.length_a   1.000
_cell.length_b   1.000
_cell.length_c   1.000
_cell.angle_alpha   90.00
_cell.angle_beta   90.00
_cell.angle_gamma   90.00
#
_symmetry.space_group_name_H-M   'P 1'
#
loop_
_entity.id
_entity.type
_entity.pdbx_description
1 polymer ?
#
loop_
_entity_poly.entity_id
_entity_poly.type
_entity_poly.pdbx_seq_one_letter_code
_entity_poly.pdbx_strand_id
1 'polypeptide(L)' 'MYDLDGNSEVSQAEVMTKAGLTQAQVLGVFKVYDINGDGRVDMSELRNLFSKFDINGDGSVSQTEYNQHAKDVQSTGK' A
#
# COMPACT_ATOMS: atom_id res chain seq x y z
N MET A 1 -0.36 -14.23 -4.35
CA MET A 1 -1.68 -13.61 -4.59
C MET A 1 -2.40 -13.64 -3.25
N TYR A 2 -2.49 -12.47 -2.59
CA TYR A 2 -3.02 -12.34 -1.22
C TYR A 2 -4.55 -12.26 -1.20
N ASP A 3 -5.17 -11.82 -2.30
CA ASP A 3 -6.58 -12.01 -2.60
C ASP A 3 -6.89 -13.52 -2.75
N LEU A 4 -7.75 -14.03 -1.88
CA LEU A 4 -8.17 -15.45 -1.79
C LEU A 4 -9.57 -15.68 -2.34
N ASP A 5 -10.46 -14.70 -2.19
CA ASP A 5 -11.84 -14.80 -2.64
C ASP A 5 -12.07 -14.28 -4.06
N GLY A 6 -11.05 -13.67 -4.67
CA GLY A 6 -11.05 -13.16 -6.03
C GLY A 6 -11.82 -11.84 -6.19
N ASN A 7 -12.09 -11.14 -5.09
CA ASN A 7 -12.88 -9.90 -5.10
C ASN A 7 -12.08 -8.66 -5.53
N SER A 8 -10.78 -8.81 -5.88
CA SER A 8 -9.87 -7.72 -6.27
C SER A 8 -9.55 -6.72 -5.14
N GLU A 9 -9.95 -7.03 -3.92
CA GLU A 9 -9.58 -6.35 -2.68
C GLU A 9 -8.67 -7.27 -1.88
N VAL A 10 -7.92 -6.70 -0.93
CA VAL A 10 -7.15 -7.47 0.02
C VAL A 10 -7.67 -7.18 1.41
N SER A 11 -8.25 -8.17 2.08
CA SER A 11 -8.77 -8.03 3.43
C SER A 11 -7.75 -8.46 4.51
N GLN A 12 -7.95 -7.95 5.73
CA GLN A 12 -7.10 -8.32 6.87
C GLN A 12 -7.05 -9.84 7.11
N ALA A 13 -8.19 -10.51 6.95
CA ALA A 13 -8.31 -11.95 7.14
C ALA A 13 -7.44 -12.72 6.14
N GLU A 14 -7.46 -12.33 4.87
CA GLU A 14 -6.68 -12.99 3.83
C GLU A 14 -5.18 -12.80 4.05
N VAL A 15 -4.76 -11.60 4.47
CA VAL A 15 -3.36 -11.33 4.82
C VAL A 15 -2.93 -12.13 6.04
N MET A 16 -3.74 -12.24 7.08
CA MET A 16 -3.44 -13.10 8.23
C MET A 16 -3.30 -14.56 7.83
N THR A 17 -4.23 -15.07 7.03
CA THR A 17 -4.25 -16.47 6.58
C THR A 17 -3.07 -16.78 5.66
N LYS A 18 -2.71 -15.88 4.75
CA LYS A 18 -1.60 -16.07 3.80
C LYS A 18 -0.22 -15.79 4.39
N ALA A 19 -0.10 -14.76 5.22
CA ALA A 19 1.19 -14.26 5.70
C ALA A 19 1.55 -14.79 7.10
N GLY A 20 0.61 -15.43 7.82
CA GLY A 20 0.84 -15.88 9.19
C GLY A 20 1.09 -14.74 10.18
N LEU A 21 0.59 -13.53 9.86
CA LEU A 21 0.81 -12.32 10.63
C LEU A 21 -0.22 -12.16 11.75
N THR A 22 0.19 -11.50 12.82
CA THR A 22 -0.70 -11.13 13.93
C THR A 22 -1.58 -9.94 13.56
N GLN A 23 -2.69 -9.76 14.29
CA GLN A 23 -3.60 -8.63 14.11
C GLN A 23 -2.91 -7.27 14.27
N ALA A 24 -1.97 -7.13 15.19
CA ALA A 24 -1.21 -5.90 15.33
C ALA A 24 -0.36 -5.58 14.08
N GLN A 25 0.27 -6.59 13.48
CA GLN A 25 1.09 -6.42 12.28
C GLN A 25 0.22 -6.08 11.06
N VAL A 26 -0.90 -6.78 10.90
CA VAL A 26 -1.85 -6.51 9.81
C VAL A 26 -2.44 -5.12 9.96
N LEU A 27 -2.88 -4.73 11.17
CA LEU A 27 -3.41 -3.39 11.44
C LEU A 27 -2.39 -2.29 11.15
N GLY A 28 -1.11 -2.52 11.46
CA GLY A 28 -0.04 -1.56 11.20
C GLY A 28 0.19 -1.34 9.70
N VAL A 29 0.14 -2.41 8.90
CA VAL A 29 0.21 -2.32 7.44
C VAL A 29 -1.04 -1.63 6.92
N PHE A 30 -2.24 -2.15 7.23
CA PHE A 30 -3.49 -1.60 6.73
C PHE A 30 -3.68 -0.13 7.11
N LYS A 31 -3.31 0.32 8.31
CA LYS A 31 -3.39 1.76 8.67
C LYS A 31 -2.64 2.69 7.71
N VAL A 32 -1.64 2.19 6.99
CA VAL A 32 -0.88 2.98 6.01
C VAL A 32 -1.59 2.99 4.65
N TYR A 33 -2.33 1.93 4.32
CA TYR A 33 -2.89 1.68 2.98
C TYR A 33 -4.42 1.79 2.87
N ASP A 34 -5.17 1.47 3.92
CA ASP A 34 -6.61 1.62 4.09
C ASP A 34 -6.91 3.10 4.41
N ILE A 35 -7.15 3.87 3.34
CA ILE A 35 -7.33 5.33 3.39
C ILE A 35 -8.74 5.67 3.84
N ASN A 36 -9.72 4.87 3.42
CA ASN A 36 -11.13 5.09 3.71
C ASN A 36 -11.54 4.52 5.09
N GLY A 37 -10.72 3.64 5.68
CA GLY A 37 -10.92 3.04 7.00
C GLY A 37 -11.92 1.89 7.02
N ASP A 38 -12.20 1.24 5.89
CA ASP A 38 -13.18 0.16 5.76
C ASP A 38 -12.63 -1.22 6.15
N GLY A 39 -11.35 -1.29 6.48
CA GLY A 39 -10.65 -2.51 6.89
C GLY A 39 -10.21 -3.39 5.72
N ARG A 40 -10.28 -2.88 4.50
CA ARG A 40 -9.81 -3.51 3.26
C ARG A 40 -8.79 -2.59 2.60
N VAL A 41 -8.09 -3.14 1.61
CA VAL A 41 -7.24 -2.35 0.72
C VAL A 41 -7.69 -2.67 -0.68
N ASP A 42 -8.36 -1.72 -1.33
CA ASP A 42 -8.84 -1.86 -2.69
C ASP A 42 -7.81 -1.34 -3.71
N MET A 43 -8.06 -1.60 -4.99
CA MET A 43 -7.18 -1.09 -6.05
C MET A 43 -7.15 0.43 -6.11
N SER A 44 -8.21 1.14 -5.71
CA SER A 44 -8.27 2.59 -5.70
C SER A 44 -7.36 3.17 -4.61
N GLU A 45 -7.34 2.57 -3.42
CA GLU A 45 -6.45 2.93 -2.33
C GLU A 45 -4.99 2.65 -2.65
N LEU A 46 -4.70 1.48 -3.22
CA LEU A 46 -3.38 1.20 -3.79
C LEU A 46 -3.03 2.26 -4.83
N ARG A 47 -3.92 2.55 -5.78
CA ARG A 47 -3.67 3.55 -6.81
C ARG A 47 -3.43 4.95 -6.21
N ASN A 48 -4.15 5.34 -5.18
CA ASN A 48 -3.95 6.63 -4.52
C ASN A 48 -2.58 6.71 -3.83
N LEU A 49 -2.12 5.60 -3.27
CA LEU A 49 -0.76 5.48 -2.74
C LEU A 49 0.28 5.50 -3.85
N PHE A 50 0.08 4.74 -4.92
CA PHE A 50 0.95 4.72 -6.08
C PHE A 50 1.04 6.11 -6.72
N SER A 51 -0.06 6.86 -6.86
CA SER A 51 -0.07 8.25 -7.34
C SER A 51 0.76 9.22 -6.49
N LYS A 52 1.03 8.90 -5.22
CA LYS A 52 1.97 9.69 -4.41
C LYS A 52 3.43 9.39 -4.78
N PHE A 53 3.72 8.18 -5.23
CA PHE A 53 5.06 7.73 -5.63
C PHE A 53 5.33 7.85 -7.13
N ASP A 54 4.29 7.82 -7.97
CA ASP A 54 4.31 7.94 -9.43
C ASP A 54 4.54 9.42 -9.78
N ILE A 55 5.82 9.78 -9.90
CA ILE A 55 6.27 11.17 -10.10
C ILE A 55 6.04 11.58 -11.55
N ASN A 56 6.17 10.63 -12.49
CA ASN A 56 6.03 10.90 -13.91
C ASN A 56 4.57 10.77 -14.42
N GLY A 57 3.67 10.20 -13.62
CA GLY A 57 2.26 10.04 -13.91
C GLY A 57 1.96 8.99 -14.99
N ASP A 58 2.85 8.01 -15.19
CA ASP A 58 2.71 6.97 -16.21
C ASP A 58 1.78 5.82 -15.77
N GLY A 59 1.32 5.84 -14.52
CA GLY A 59 0.42 4.86 -13.93
C GLY A 59 1.15 3.65 -13.35
N SER A 60 2.48 3.66 -13.31
CA SER A 60 3.33 2.63 -12.71
C SER A 60 4.38 3.26 -11.81
N VAL A 61 4.59 2.74 -10.60
CA VAL A 61 5.73 3.18 -9.77
C VAL A 61 6.96 2.38 -10.19
N SER A 62 7.90 3.05 -10.84
CA SER A 62 9.19 2.48 -11.18
C SER A 62 10.14 2.45 -9.97
N GLN A 63 11.15 1.58 -10.01
CA GLN A 63 12.21 1.51 -8.98
C GLN A 63 12.91 2.87 -8.78
N THR A 64 13.01 3.66 -9.86
CA THR A 64 13.59 5.00 -9.85
C THR A 64 12.73 5.96 -9.06
N GLU A 65 11.42 5.96 -9.27
CA GLU A 65 10.47 6.85 -8.59
C GLU A 65 10.33 6.54 -7.10
N TYR A 66 10.35 5.25 -6.74
CA TYR A 66 10.44 4.84 -5.34
C TYR A 66 11.68 5.43 -4.65
N ASN A 67 12.85 5.35 -5.30
CA ASN A 67 14.10 5.89 -4.76
C ASN A 67 14.14 7.42 -4.73
N GLN A 68 13.48 8.07 -5.68
CA GLN A 68 13.40 9.53 -5.75
C GLN A 68 12.55 10.08 -4.59
N HIS A 69 11.37 9.49 -4.36
CA HIS A 69 10.49 9.88 -3.26
C HIS A 69 11.10 9.54 -1.88
N ALA A 70 11.87 8.44 -1.76
CA ALA A 70 12.61 8.12 -0.54
C ALA A 70 13.73 9.12 -0.23
N LYS A 71 14.31 9.76 -1.25
CA LYS A 71 15.33 10.82 -1.08
C LYS A 71 14.72 12.18 -0.72
N ASP A 72 13.57 12.53 -1.31
CA ASP A 72 12.91 13.80 -1.02
C ASP A 72 12.41 13.90 0.43
N VAL A 73 11.95 12.78 1.01
CA VAL A 73 11.58 12.70 2.44
C VAL A 73 12.79 12.90 3.38
N GLN A 74 14.03 12.69 2.91
CA GLN A 74 15.25 12.90 3.71
C GLN A 74 15.87 14.30 3.55
N SER A 75 15.44 15.11 2.57
CA SER A 75 16.05 16.43 2.29
C SER A 75 15.26 17.65 2.77
N THR A 76 14.02 17.47 3.27
CA THR A 76 13.20 18.58 3.80
C THR A 76 13.42 18.88 5.29
N GLY A 77 14.57 18.47 5.84
CA GLY A 77 15.03 18.85 7.17
C GLY A 77 16.29 19.71 7.08
N LYS A 78 16.14 20.97 6.68
CA LYS A 78 17.15 22.00 6.91
C LYS A 78 16.51 23.29 7.41
#